data_AF-X0UZL3-F1
#
_entry.id   AF-X0UZL3-F1
#
_cell.length_a   1.000
_cell.length_b   1.000
_cell.length_c   1.000
_cell.angle_alpha   90.00
_cell.angle_beta   90.00
_cell.angle_gamma   90.00
#
_symmetry.space_group_name_H-M   'P 1'
#
loop_
_entity.id
_entity.type
_entity.pdbx_description
1 polymer ?
#
loop_
_entity_poly.entity_id
_entity_poly.type
_entity_poly.pdbx_seq_one_letter_code
_entity_poly.pdbx_strand_id
1 'polypeptide(L)'
;AIVMPYLRGSAFEDRMGCVAWPVPFHAGYPDGKNYGGIHSEAYAATAAEIVAASRRHFSETPELAERIFCWPYRGEVGSAAYERHVRLAGIVRAADRQMPILSQLPPTMPNSAGWSVPKEFSRLADIFAPQGEWLNPADAARLARPEYPLAGLWLAPGTPPYVPSLGVIATPADVRALAWFAMKYKCTGLFLPEVLNWSGEMTSADAGSAARLFYPGTIVGSDKVLPSVRLKRLRRGLQDAAYLSLLKQRQRMGVALAVTNAMVR
;
A
#
# COMPACT_ATOMS: atom_id res chain seq x y z
N ALA A 1 -21.74 -10.02 -6.25
CA ALA A 1 -20.45 -9.71 -5.57
C ALA A 1 -19.88 -8.41 -6.15
N ILE A 2 -19.90 -7.31 -5.38
CA ILE A 2 -19.59 -5.94 -5.86
C ILE A 2 -18.13 -5.79 -6.33
N VAL A 3 -17.20 -6.52 -5.70
CA VAL A 3 -15.75 -6.39 -5.92
C VAL A 3 -15.26 -7.11 -7.18
N MET A 4 -15.94 -8.18 -7.62
CA MET A 4 -15.44 -9.08 -8.66
C MET A 4 -15.17 -8.41 -10.01
N PRO A 5 -16.01 -7.48 -10.50
CA PRO A 5 -15.72 -6.76 -11.74
C PRO A 5 -14.42 -5.96 -11.71
N TYR A 6 -14.04 -5.40 -10.55
CA TYR A 6 -12.81 -4.64 -10.38
C TYR A 6 -11.58 -5.55 -10.37
N LEU A 7 -11.66 -6.69 -9.67
CA LEU A 7 -10.58 -7.66 -9.64
C LEU A 7 -10.36 -8.36 -10.99
N ARG A 8 -11.44 -8.61 -11.74
CA ARG A 8 -11.38 -9.22 -13.09
C ARG A 8 -11.07 -8.20 -14.19
N GLY A 9 -11.16 -6.91 -13.88
CA GLY A 9 -10.94 -5.83 -14.82
C GLY A 9 -12.14 -5.51 -15.71
N SER A 10 -13.25 -6.26 -15.63
CA SER A 10 -14.45 -6.00 -16.44
C SER A 10 -15.15 -4.67 -16.09
N ALA A 11 -14.80 -4.06 -14.94
CA ALA A 11 -15.21 -2.70 -14.58
C ALA A 11 -14.40 -1.59 -15.29
N PHE A 12 -13.33 -1.93 -16.00
CA PHE A 12 -12.42 -0.98 -16.63
C PHE A 12 -12.37 -1.16 -18.14
N GLU A 13 -12.20 -0.07 -18.88
CA GLU A 13 -12.11 -0.09 -20.35
C GLU A 13 -10.88 -0.85 -20.85
N ASP A 14 -9.76 -0.79 -20.12
CA ASP A 14 -8.51 -1.49 -20.45
C ASP A 14 -8.50 -2.97 -20.02
N ARG A 15 -9.58 -3.42 -19.36
CA ARG A 15 -9.75 -4.78 -18.82
C ARG A 15 -8.66 -5.21 -17.84
N MET A 16 -7.90 -4.28 -17.27
CA MET A 16 -6.86 -4.62 -16.30
C MET A 16 -7.42 -4.64 -14.89
N GLY A 17 -7.53 -5.83 -14.30
CA GLY A 17 -8.00 -5.98 -12.93
C GLY A 17 -7.06 -5.37 -11.89
N CYS A 18 -7.62 -5.01 -10.72
CA CYS A 18 -6.82 -4.60 -9.57
C CYS A 18 -5.84 -5.73 -9.18
N VAL A 19 -4.58 -5.38 -8.98
CA VAL A 19 -3.51 -6.33 -8.64
C VAL A 19 -3.46 -6.67 -7.15
N ALA A 20 -4.07 -5.83 -6.31
CA ALA A 20 -4.12 -6.01 -4.87
C ALA A 20 -5.45 -5.46 -4.33
N TRP A 21 -6.07 -6.18 -3.38
CA TRP A 21 -7.36 -5.82 -2.80
C TRP A 21 -7.40 -6.10 -1.29
N PRO A 22 -7.65 -5.08 -0.44
CA PRO A 22 -7.76 -5.30 0.99
C PRO A 22 -9.07 -6.01 1.34
N VAL A 23 -9.02 -7.03 2.19
CA VAL A 23 -10.23 -7.63 2.78
C VAL A 23 -10.83 -6.67 3.83
N PRO A 24 -12.13 -6.77 4.14
CA PRO A 24 -12.82 -5.85 5.05
C PRO A 24 -12.50 -6.19 6.52
N PHE A 25 -11.23 -6.08 6.92
CA PHE A 25 -10.80 -6.19 8.31
C PHE A 25 -9.73 -5.15 8.61
N HIS A 26 -9.97 -4.32 9.63
CA HIS A 26 -9.03 -3.32 10.14
C HIS A 26 -9.39 -2.90 11.57
N ALA A 27 -8.56 -2.07 12.20
CA ALA A 27 -8.72 -1.66 13.60
C ALA A 27 -10.06 -0.96 13.92
N GLY A 28 -10.78 -0.48 12.91
CA GLY A 28 -12.11 0.12 13.04
C GLY A 28 -13.25 -0.76 12.58
N TYR A 29 -12.98 -1.94 12.01
CA TYR A 29 -14.00 -2.90 11.58
C TYR A 29 -13.54 -4.36 11.72
N PRO A 30 -14.29 -5.21 12.45
CA PRO A 30 -15.54 -4.90 13.16
C PRO A 30 -15.31 -3.87 14.28
N ASP A 31 -16.34 -3.10 14.65
CA ASP A 31 -16.18 -2.12 15.74
C ASP A 31 -16.02 -2.85 17.07
N GLY A 32 -14.82 -2.77 17.66
CA GLY A 32 -14.49 -3.44 18.91
C GLY A 32 -15.45 -3.11 20.06
N LYS A 33 -16.07 -1.93 20.07
CA LYS A 33 -17.04 -1.54 21.12
C LYS A 33 -18.24 -2.48 21.19
N ASN A 34 -18.64 -3.06 20.07
CA ASN A 34 -19.78 -3.99 19.99
C ASN A 34 -19.44 -5.39 20.51
N TYR A 35 -18.16 -5.67 20.81
CA TYR A 35 -17.68 -6.99 21.19
C TYR A 35 -16.85 -6.96 22.49
N GLY A 36 -16.97 -5.92 23.32
CA GLY A 36 -16.20 -5.82 24.58
C GLY A 36 -14.73 -5.40 24.40
N GLY A 37 -14.38 -4.79 23.26
CA GLY A 37 -13.06 -4.26 22.94
C GLY A 37 -12.17 -5.23 22.14
N ILE A 38 -11.10 -4.70 21.55
CA ILE A 38 -10.19 -5.46 20.67
C ILE A 38 -9.41 -6.59 21.37
N HIS A 39 -9.44 -6.58 22.71
CA HIS A 39 -8.78 -7.58 23.56
C HIS A 39 -9.69 -8.74 23.96
N SER A 40 -11.00 -8.64 23.70
CA SER A 40 -11.95 -9.69 24.06
C SER A 40 -11.85 -10.92 23.15
N GLU A 41 -12.31 -12.06 23.66
CA GLU A 41 -12.45 -13.28 22.85
C GLU A 41 -13.55 -13.15 21.80
N ALA A 42 -14.67 -12.49 22.14
CA ALA A 42 -15.77 -12.23 21.21
C ALA A 42 -15.30 -11.45 19.97
N TYR A 43 -14.48 -10.40 20.18
CA TYR A 43 -13.90 -9.65 19.07
C TYR A 43 -12.99 -10.52 18.20
N ALA A 44 -12.12 -11.32 18.83
CA ALA A 44 -11.20 -12.19 18.11
C ALA A 44 -11.94 -13.24 17.27
N ALA A 45 -13.00 -13.84 17.80
CA ALA A 45 -13.84 -14.80 17.09
C ALA A 45 -14.51 -14.15 15.88
N THR A 46 -15.19 -13.01 16.05
CA THR A 46 -15.85 -12.30 14.94
C THR A 46 -14.87 -11.83 13.87
N ALA A 47 -13.72 -11.28 14.28
CA ALA A 47 -12.68 -10.88 13.34
C ALA A 47 -12.11 -12.06 12.55
N ALA A 48 -11.88 -13.20 13.21
CA ALA A 48 -11.43 -14.43 12.56
C ALA A 48 -12.47 -14.96 11.55
N GLU A 49 -13.76 -14.91 11.88
CA GLU A 49 -14.84 -15.27 10.97
C GLU A 49 -14.89 -14.37 9.73
N ILE A 50 -14.71 -13.06 9.88
CA ILE A 50 -14.65 -12.12 8.75
C ILE A 50 -13.48 -12.44 7.82
N VAL A 51 -12.29 -12.71 8.38
CA VAL A 51 -11.09 -13.09 7.62
C VAL A 51 -11.32 -14.41 6.88
N ALA A 52 -11.85 -15.42 7.57
CA ALA A 52 -12.12 -16.74 6.99
C ALA A 52 -13.21 -16.68 5.91
N ALA A 53 -14.27 -15.90 6.12
CA ALA A 53 -15.33 -15.69 5.14
C ALA A 53 -14.79 -14.97 3.90
N SER A 54 -13.92 -13.97 4.08
CA SER A 54 -13.24 -13.28 2.98
C SER A 54 -12.38 -14.26 2.17
N ARG A 55 -11.54 -15.07 2.84
CA ARG A 55 -10.74 -16.11 2.16
C ARG A 55 -11.61 -17.06 1.36
N ARG A 56 -12.70 -17.56 1.95
CA ARG A 56 -13.63 -18.48 1.30
C ARG A 56 -14.26 -17.84 0.05
N HIS A 57 -14.71 -16.59 0.16
CA HIS A 57 -15.29 -15.85 -0.96
C HIS A 57 -14.36 -15.75 -2.17
N PHE A 58 -13.07 -15.51 -1.95
CA PHE A 58 -12.10 -15.37 -3.04
C PHE A 58 -11.49 -16.71 -3.50
N SER A 59 -11.56 -17.76 -2.69
CA SER A 59 -11.01 -19.09 -3.03
C SER A 59 -11.69 -19.78 -4.23
N GLU A 60 -12.90 -19.34 -4.61
CA GLU A 60 -13.61 -19.82 -5.80
C GLU A 60 -12.90 -19.45 -7.11
N THR A 61 -11.94 -18.51 -7.07
CA THR A 61 -11.10 -18.14 -8.22
C THR A 61 -9.66 -17.96 -7.74
N PRO A 62 -8.80 -19.00 -7.86
CA PRO A 62 -7.45 -19.01 -7.31
C PRO A 62 -6.61 -17.78 -7.66
N GLU A 63 -6.70 -17.29 -8.91
CA GLU A 63 -5.96 -16.11 -9.38
C GLU A 63 -6.38 -14.82 -8.69
N LEU A 64 -7.59 -14.77 -8.12
CA LEU A 64 -8.09 -13.65 -7.33
C LEU A 64 -7.73 -13.80 -5.85
N ALA A 65 -7.68 -15.03 -5.34
CA ALA A 65 -7.24 -15.32 -3.98
C ALA A 65 -5.77 -14.92 -3.73
N GLU A 66 -4.95 -14.86 -4.78
CA GLU A 66 -3.56 -14.35 -4.72
C GLU A 66 -3.46 -12.82 -4.66
N ARG A 67 -4.55 -12.10 -4.92
CA ARG A 67 -4.59 -10.62 -4.97
C ARG A 67 -5.14 -9.99 -3.70
N ILE A 68 -5.66 -10.78 -2.77
CA ILE A 68 -6.22 -10.25 -1.54
C ILE A 68 -5.18 -10.16 -0.42
N PHE A 69 -5.36 -9.21 0.49
CA PHE A 69 -4.52 -9.06 1.68
C PHE A 69 -5.31 -8.45 2.83
N CYS A 70 -4.82 -8.64 4.07
CA CYS A 70 -5.31 -7.96 5.26
C CYS A 70 -4.49 -6.68 5.51
N TRP A 71 -5.16 -5.59 5.89
CA TRP A 71 -4.51 -4.34 6.31
C TRP A 71 -5.05 -3.91 7.68
N PRO A 72 -4.63 -4.62 8.75
CA PRO A 72 -5.30 -4.57 10.05
C PRO A 72 -5.11 -3.23 10.78
N TYR A 73 -3.94 -2.61 10.68
CA TYR A 73 -3.65 -1.34 11.36
C TYR A 73 -3.31 -0.25 10.34
N ARG A 74 -3.94 0.92 10.49
CA ARG A 74 -3.89 2.05 9.53
C ARG A 74 -3.61 3.40 10.21
N GLY A 75 -2.79 3.39 11.26
CA GLY A 75 -2.47 4.57 12.05
C GLY A 75 -1.01 5.02 11.93
N GLU A 76 -0.66 6.01 12.72
CA GLU A 76 0.69 6.56 12.79
C GLU A 76 1.72 5.58 13.38
N VAL A 77 2.99 5.78 13.04
CA VAL A 77 4.09 4.96 13.55
C VAL A 77 4.36 5.32 15.01
N GLY A 78 4.41 4.31 15.88
CA GLY A 78 4.69 4.48 17.32
C GLY A 78 4.72 3.13 18.05
N SER A 79 5.21 3.08 19.28
CA SER A 79 5.32 1.79 20.02
C SER A 79 3.95 1.09 20.17
N ALA A 80 2.93 1.84 20.60
CA ALA A 80 1.55 1.37 20.71
C ALA A 80 0.93 0.97 19.36
N ALA A 81 1.50 1.43 18.24
CA ALA A 81 1.07 1.03 16.90
C ALA A 81 1.50 -0.41 16.60
N TYR A 82 2.73 -0.79 16.98
CA TYR A 82 3.21 -2.16 16.81
C TYR A 82 2.43 -3.15 17.68
N GLU A 83 2.14 -2.80 18.93
CA GLU A 83 1.31 -3.64 19.80
C GLU A 83 -0.08 -3.90 19.19
N ARG A 84 -0.72 -2.83 18.69
CA ARG A 84 -2.01 -2.94 17.99
C ARG A 84 -1.91 -3.77 16.72
N HIS A 85 -0.86 -3.57 15.92
CA HIS A 85 -0.63 -4.38 14.72
C HIS A 85 -0.43 -5.86 15.09
N VAL A 86 0.45 -6.18 16.04
CA VAL A 86 0.73 -7.55 16.49
C VAL A 86 -0.54 -8.24 16.95
N ARG A 87 -1.39 -7.55 17.72
CA ARG A 87 -2.69 -8.10 18.17
C ARG A 87 -3.60 -8.44 16.99
N LEU A 88 -3.84 -7.48 16.11
CA LEU A 88 -4.79 -7.65 15.01
C LEU A 88 -4.27 -8.61 13.92
N ALA A 89 -3.00 -8.51 13.56
CA ALA A 89 -2.34 -9.42 12.63
C ALA A 89 -2.24 -10.84 13.19
N GLY A 90 -2.10 -10.99 14.51
CA GLY A 90 -2.19 -12.28 15.20
C GLY A 90 -3.53 -12.98 14.98
N ILE A 91 -4.64 -12.23 15.04
CA ILE A 91 -5.98 -12.76 14.72
C ILE A 91 -6.04 -13.24 13.26
N VAL A 92 -5.53 -12.42 12.32
CA VAL A 92 -5.49 -12.81 10.90
C VAL A 92 -4.70 -14.11 10.72
N ARG A 93 -3.51 -14.21 11.31
CA ARG A 93 -2.65 -15.40 11.21
C ARG A 93 -3.27 -16.65 11.84
N ALA A 94 -4.05 -16.49 12.91
CA ALA A 94 -4.78 -17.59 13.53
C ALA A 94 -5.93 -18.08 12.64
N ALA A 95 -6.63 -17.17 11.96
CA ALA A 95 -7.73 -17.49 11.06
C ALA A 95 -7.26 -18.02 9.69
N ASP A 96 -6.19 -17.45 9.15
CA ASP A 96 -5.57 -17.81 7.87
C ASP A 96 -4.06 -17.58 7.92
N ARG A 97 -3.30 -18.69 7.93
CA ARG A 97 -1.84 -18.66 8.00
C ARG A 97 -1.17 -18.10 6.75
N GLN A 98 -1.85 -18.10 5.60
CA GLN A 98 -1.28 -17.74 4.30
C GLN A 98 -1.76 -16.38 3.80
N MET A 99 -2.81 -15.81 4.38
CA MET A 99 -3.32 -14.50 3.99
C MET A 99 -2.22 -13.43 4.07
N PRO A 100 -1.86 -12.75 2.97
CA PRO A 100 -0.87 -11.68 3.03
C PRO A 100 -1.30 -10.56 3.99
N ILE A 101 -0.40 -10.05 4.82
CA ILE A 101 -0.67 -8.93 5.74
C ILE A 101 0.16 -7.72 5.37
N LEU A 102 -0.51 -6.59 5.14
CA LEU A 102 0.10 -5.29 4.93
C LEU A 102 0.28 -4.54 6.24
N SER A 103 1.48 -3.99 6.43
CA SER A 103 1.82 -3.07 7.50
C SER A 103 2.43 -1.79 6.96
N GLN A 104 1.98 -0.64 7.45
CA GLN A 104 2.65 0.65 7.25
C GLN A 104 3.72 0.94 8.32
N LEU A 105 3.92 0.02 9.26
CA LEU A 105 4.96 0.15 10.26
C LEU A 105 6.28 -0.36 9.66
N PRO A 106 7.40 0.34 9.88
CA PRO A 106 8.65 -0.06 9.26
C PRO A 106 9.16 -1.40 9.83
N PRO A 107 9.76 -2.26 9.00
CA PRO A 107 10.31 -3.55 9.45
C PRO A 107 11.52 -3.38 10.39
N THR A 108 12.21 -2.25 10.30
CA THR A 108 13.38 -1.89 11.10
C THR A 108 13.21 -0.44 11.57
N MET A 109 13.59 -0.15 12.82
CA MET A 109 13.58 1.21 13.35
C MET A 109 15.02 1.72 13.48
N PRO A 110 15.27 3.02 13.22
CA PRO A 110 16.58 3.61 13.51
C PRO A 110 16.84 3.59 15.02
N ASN A 111 18.09 3.41 15.42
CA ASN A 111 18.50 3.38 16.83
C ASN A 111 18.10 4.66 17.60
N SER A 112 17.94 5.78 16.89
CA SER A 112 17.52 7.07 17.45
C SER A 112 16.05 7.14 17.83
N ALA A 113 15.22 6.15 17.45
CA ALA A 113 13.78 6.18 17.72
C ALA A 113 13.43 6.03 19.22
N GLY A 114 14.31 5.46 20.03
CA GLY A 114 14.10 5.26 21.47
C GLY A 114 13.23 4.07 21.85
N TRP A 115 12.84 3.23 20.88
CA TRP A 115 12.07 2.01 21.10
C TRP A 115 12.34 0.99 19.99
N SER A 116 12.07 -0.28 20.27
CA SER A 116 12.38 -1.41 19.38
C SER A 116 11.13 -2.02 18.76
N VAL A 117 11.29 -2.56 17.55
CA VAL A 117 10.29 -3.39 16.89
C VAL A 117 10.09 -4.71 17.68
N PRO A 118 8.86 -5.10 18.05
CA PRO A 118 8.59 -6.40 18.67
C PRO A 118 9.08 -7.56 17.79
N LYS A 119 9.65 -8.61 18.41
CA LYS A 119 10.25 -9.74 17.67
C LYS A 119 9.24 -10.45 16.77
N GLU A 120 8.00 -10.51 17.22
CA GLU A 120 6.88 -11.18 16.55
C GLU A 120 6.45 -10.44 15.28
N PHE A 121 6.65 -9.12 15.20
CA PHE A 121 6.16 -8.28 14.10
C PHE A 121 6.60 -8.78 12.73
N SER A 122 7.87 -9.17 12.59
CA SER A 122 8.43 -9.66 11.33
C SER A 122 7.74 -10.91 10.76
N ARG A 123 7.04 -11.69 11.60
CA ARG A 123 6.28 -12.88 11.20
C ARG A 123 4.80 -12.58 10.91
N LEU A 124 4.35 -11.37 11.26
CA LEU A 124 2.96 -10.94 11.19
C LEU A 124 2.69 -9.97 10.04
N ALA A 125 3.70 -9.63 9.23
CA ALA A 125 3.56 -8.81 8.03
C ALA A 125 4.34 -9.42 6.86
N ASP A 126 3.74 -9.42 5.68
CA ASP A 126 4.36 -9.87 4.43
C ASP A 126 4.59 -8.70 3.47
N ILE A 127 3.73 -7.69 3.54
CA ILE A 127 3.76 -6.49 2.72
C ILE A 127 4.13 -5.32 3.65
N PHE A 128 5.25 -4.67 3.38
CA PHE A 128 5.72 -3.54 4.17
C PHE A 128 5.58 -2.27 3.35
N ALA A 129 4.79 -1.32 3.81
CA ALA A 129 4.55 -0.04 3.15
C ALA A 129 4.77 1.15 4.11
N PRO A 130 5.94 1.24 4.77
CA PRO A 130 6.23 2.39 5.62
C PRO A 130 6.21 3.69 4.82
N GLN A 131 5.82 4.78 5.46
CA GLN A 131 5.97 6.12 4.87
C GLN A 131 7.44 6.36 4.52
N GLY A 132 7.68 7.20 3.51
CA GLY A 132 9.00 7.40 2.91
C GLY A 132 10.11 7.76 3.89
N GLU A 133 9.81 8.54 4.93
CA GLU A 133 10.75 8.91 6.02
C GLU A 133 11.20 7.71 6.89
N TRP A 134 10.41 6.64 6.92
CA TRP A 134 10.72 5.40 7.64
C TRP A 134 11.20 4.28 6.72
N LEU A 135 11.31 4.54 5.42
CA LEU A 135 11.73 3.56 4.43
C LEU A 135 13.24 3.32 4.56
N ASN A 136 13.64 2.06 4.74
CA ASN A 136 15.01 1.64 4.54
C ASN A 136 15.14 0.86 3.21
N PRO A 137 15.76 1.43 2.17
CA PRO A 137 15.89 0.77 0.88
C PRO A 137 16.61 -0.58 0.90
N ALA A 138 17.49 -0.80 1.88
CA ALA A 138 18.19 -2.07 2.04
C ALA A 138 17.23 -3.23 2.37
N ASP A 139 16.05 -2.93 2.91
CA ASP A 139 15.05 -3.94 3.26
C ASP A 139 14.36 -4.56 2.04
N ALA A 140 14.35 -3.89 0.89
CA ALA A 140 13.63 -4.38 -0.29
C ALA A 140 14.13 -5.76 -0.76
N ALA A 141 15.45 -5.93 -0.87
CA ALA A 141 16.04 -7.20 -1.28
C ALA A 141 15.83 -8.31 -0.22
N ARG A 142 15.84 -7.93 1.07
CA ARG A 142 15.64 -8.85 2.19
C ARG A 142 14.20 -9.34 2.32
N LEU A 143 13.24 -8.48 1.97
CA LEU A 143 11.81 -8.74 2.12
C LEU A 143 11.16 -9.29 0.84
N ALA A 144 11.82 -9.17 -0.31
CA ALA A 144 11.30 -9.69 -1.57
C ALA A 144 11.07 -11.20 -1.49
N ARG A 145 9.88 -11.64 -1.92
CA ARG A 145 9.52 -13.05 -2.05
C ARG A 145 8.94 -13.30 -3.44
N PRO A 146 9.75 -13.73 -4.42
CA PRO A 146 9.31 -13.90 -5.81
C PRO A 146 8.09 -14.83 -5.98
N GLU A 147 7.94 -15.80 -5.06
CA GLU A 147 6.82 -16.75 -5.03
C GLU A 147 5.51 -16.16 -4.47
N TYR A 148 5.56 -14.98 -3.85
CA TYR A 148 4.40 -14.27 -3.31
C TYR A 148 4.31 -12.85 -3.90
N PRO A 149 3.54 -12.64 -4.98
CA PRO A 149 3.55 -11.39 -5.76
C PRO A 149 3.27 -10.11 -4.99
N LEU A 150 2.52 -10.18 -3.89
CA LEU A 150 2.23 -9.01 -3.06
C LEU A 150 3.31 -8.73 -2.01
N ALA A 151 4.07 -9.75 -1.60
CA ALA A 151 5.01 -9.65 -0.49
C ALA A 151 6.23 -8.80 -0.84
N GLY A 152 6.82 -8.19 0.18
CA GLY A 152 7.99 -7.33 0.07
C GLY A 152 7.72 -5.88 0.41
N LEU A 153 8.63 -5.02 -0.03
CA LEU A 153 8.59 -3.59 0.29
C LEU A 153 7.81 -2.84 -0.78
N TRP A 154 6.80 -2.09 -0.36
CA TRP A 154 6.04 -1.17 -1.19
C TRP A 154 6.42 0.25 -0.82
N LEU A 155 6.65 1.09 -1.82
CA LEU A 155 6.96 2.49 -1.60
C LEU A 155 5.65 3.23 -1.29
N ALA A 156 5.53 3.78 -0.08
CA ALA A 156 4.49 4.73 0.26
C ALA A 156 5.01 6.18 0.17
N PRO A 157 4.14 7.16 -0.13
CA PRO A 157 4.47 8.57 0.01
C PRO A 157 4.94 8.88 1.43
N GLY A 158 5.69 9.96 1.54
CA GLY A 158 6.24 10.42 2.80
C GLY A 158 6.62 11.89 2.70
N THR A 159 7.36 12.33 3.69
CA THR A 159 7.80 13.72 3.76
C THR A 159 9.13 13.91 3.02
N PRO A 160 9.30 14.93 2.17
CA PRO A 160 10.63 15.32 1.68
C PRO A 160 11.60 15.62 2.84
N PRO A 161 12.91 15.38 2.70
CA PRO A 161 13.62 15.00 1.47
C PRO A 161 13.71 13.48 1.24
N TYR A 162 13.08 12.64 2.08
CA TYR A 162 13.29 11.19 2.07
C TYR A 162 12.73 10.51 0.81
N VAL A 163 11.59 10.98 0.33
CA VAL A 163 10.97 10.54 -0.93
C VAL A 163 10.43 11.74 -1.71
N PRO A 164 10.28 11.64 -3.05
CA PRO A 164 9.66 12.67 -3.85
C PRO A 164 8.25 13.01 -3.35
N SER A 165 7.90 14.29 -3.36
CA SER A 165 6.59 14.73 -2.89
C SER A 165 5.47 14.34 -3.85
N LEU A 166 4.34 13.89 -3.29
CA LEU A 166 3.06 13.78 -3.99
C LEU A 166 2.12 14.97 -3.68
N GLY A 167 2.58 15.94 -2.89
CA GLY A 167 1.79 17.10 -2.45
C GLY A 167 1.25 17.96 -3.59
N VAL A 168 0.28 18.83 -3.31
CA VAL A 168 -0.36 19.70 -4.32
C VAL A 168 0.65 20.62 -5.01
N ILE A 169 1.66 21.09 -4.27
CA ILE A 169 2.73 21.96 -4.78
C ILE A 169 3.93 21.20 -5.37
N ALA A 170 3.86 19.86 -5.44
CA ALA A 170 4.94 19.05 -5.97
C ALA A 170 5.14 19.32 -7.47
N THR A 171 6.39 19.36 -7.90
CA THR A 171 6.69 19.55 -9.32
C THR A 171 6.26 18.31 -10.13
N PRO A 172 6.04 18.44 -11.45
CA PRO A 172 5.80 17.27 -12.30
C PRO A 172 6.92 16.22 -12.25
N ALA A 173 8.15 16.62 -11.93
CA ALA A 173 9.29 15.72 -11.77
C ALA A 173 9.18 14.89 -10.49
N ASP A 174 8.82 15.51 -9.36
CA ASP A 174 8.66 14.82 -8.07
C ASP A 174 7.64 13.69 -8.16
N VAL A 175 6.46 13.99 -8.71
CA VAL A 175 5.37 13.01 -8.83
C VAL A 175 5.75 11.85 -9.75
N ARG A 176 6.50 12.12 -10.82
CA ARG A 176 7.00 11.06 -11.73
C ARG A 176 8.06 10.21 -11.06
N ALA A 177 8.95 10.83 -10.26
CA ALA A 177 10.09 10.19 -9.65
C ALA A 177 9.69 9.07 -8.67
N LEU A 178 8.48 9.08 -8.09
CA LEU A 178 7.99 8.00 -7.22
C LEU A 178 8.10 6.61 -7.86
N ALA A 179 7.68 6.45 -9.12
CA ALA A 179 7.78 5.17 -9.82
C ALA A 179 9.24 4.75 -10.06
N TRP A 180 10.12 5.73 -10.25
CA TRP A 180 11.55 5.51 -10.47
C TRP A 180 12.25 5.11 -9.18
N PHE A 181 11.87 5.72 -8.05
CA PHE A 181 12.31 5.33 -6.70
C PHE A 181 11.91 3.88 -6.40
N ALA A 182 10.65 3.52 -6.63
CA ALA A 182 10.18 2.16 -6.42
C ALA A 182 10.97 1.16 -7.26
N MET A 183 11.25 1.47 -8.53
CA MET A 183 12.05 0.62 -9.39
C MET A 183 13.53 0.56 -8.96
N LYS A 184 14.17 1.69 -8.64
CA LYS A 184 15.58 1.76 -8.22
C LYS A 184 15.81 0.94 -6.96
N TYR A 185 14.93 1.09 -5.99
CA TYR A 185 15.01 0.37 -4.72
C TYR A 185 14.30 -0.97 -4.73
N LYS A 186 13.93 -1.50 -5.92
CA LYS A 186 13.35 -2.84 -6.09
C LYS A 186 12.11 -3.08 -5.20
N CYS A 187 11.30 -2.05 -4.99
CA CYS A 187 10.02 -2.18 -4.31
C CYS A 187 9.07 -3.05 -5.17
N THR A 188 8.27 -3.89 -4.51
CA THR A 188 7.24 -4.74 -5.14
C THR A 188 6.09 -3.90 -5.70
N GLY A 189 5.76 -2.78 -5.05
CA GLY A 189 4.64 -1.94 -5.46
C GLY A 189 4.72 -0.50 -4.96
N LEU A 190 3.72 0.29 -5.36
CA LEU A 190 3.43 1.61 -4.77
C LEU A 190 2.21 1.49 -3.87
N PHE A 191 2.29 2.04 -2.67
CA PHE A 191 1.17 2.10 -1.73
C PHE A 191 0.67 3.54 -1.59
N LEU A 192 -0.49 3.84 -2.18
CA LEU A 192 -1.11 5.16 -2.14
C LEU A 192 -2.43 5.08 -1.37
N PRO A 193 -2.42 5.22 -0.03
CA PRO A 193 -3.65 5.21 0.75
C PRO A 193 -4.44 6.50 0.50
N GLU A 194 -5.74 6.50 0.81
CA GLU A 194 -6.55 7.72 0.89
C GLU A 194 -6.68 8.55 -0.41
N VAL A 195 -6.55 7.93 -1.59
CA VAL A 195 -6.63 8.65 -2.89
C VAL A 195 -7.96 9.37 -3.15
N LEU A 196 -9.03 8.95 -2.46
CA LEU A 196 -10.39 9.52 -2.48
C LEU A 196 -10.77 10.24 -1.17
N ASN A 197 -9.82 10.55 -0.30
CA ASN A 197 -10.14 11.22 0.96
C ASN A 197 -10.54 12.69 0.72
N TRP A 198 -11.84 12.95 0.60
CA TRP A 198 -12.42 14.29 0.40
C TRP A 198 -12.75 15.01 1.71
N SER A 199 -12.26 14.52 2.85
CA SER A 199 -12.42 15.23 4.13
C SER A 199 -11.57 16.49 4.18
N GLY A 200 -12.00 17.46 4.99
CA GLY A 200 -11.30 18.73 5.20
C GLY A 200 -11.38 19.69 4.01
N GLU A 201 -10.55 20.74 4.05
CA GLU A 201 -10.48 21.72 2.98
C GLU A 201 -9.80 21.11 1.74
N MET A 202 -10.51 21.08 0.61
CA MET A 202 -10.03 20.38 -0.60
C MET A 202 -8.75 20.98 -1.20
N THR A 203 -8.52 22.27 -0.91
CA THR A 203 -7.42 23.11 -1.37
C THR A 203 -6.24 23.16 -0.40
N SER A 204 -6.37 22.65 0.84
CA SER A 204 -5.29 22.67 1.82
C SER A 204 -4.13 21.74 1.41
N ALA A 205 -2.91 22.17 1.67
CA ALA A 205 -1.67 21.46 1.40
C ALA A 205 -1.27 20.44 2.49
N ASP A 206 -2.08 20.28 3.55
CA ASP A 206 -1.76 19.39 4.68
C ASP A 206 -1.47 17.95 4.24
N ALA A 207 -0.62 17.22 4.97
CA ALA A 207 -0.12 15.90 4.59
C ALA A 207 -1.23 14.86 4.29
N GLY A 208 -2.43 15.00 4.87
CA GLY A 208 -3.61 14.20 4.53
C GLY A 208 -4.14 14.40 3.10
N SER A 209 -3.83 15.53 2.47
CA SER A 209 -4.16 15.86 1.06
C SER A 209 -3.08 15.42 0.06
N ALA A 210 -1.88 15.04 0.53
CA ALA A 210 -0.77 14.69 -0.35
C ALA A 210 -1.07 13.46 -1.20
N ALA A 211 -1.81 12.48 -0.67
CA ALA A 211 -2.21 11.29 -1.43
C ALA A 211 -3.55 11.45 -2.20
N ARG A 212 -4.28 12.57 -2.02
CA ARG A 212 -5.54 12.84 -2.74
C ARG A 212 -5.24 13.03 -4.23
N LEU A 213 -5.63 12.05 -5.05
CA LEU A 213 -5.39 12.08 -6.50
C LEU A 213 -6.66 12.28 -7.31
N PHE A 214 -7.81 12.23 -6.65
CA PHE A 214 -9.14 12.39 -7.22
C PHE A 214 -9.93 13.45 -6.45
N TYR A 215 -10.73 14.23 -7.17
CA TYR A 215 -11.53 15.32 -6.64
C TYR A 215 -13.00 15.14 -7.02
N PRO A 216 -13.96 15.61 -6.21
CA PRO A 216 -15.36 15.63 -6.61
C PRO A 216 -15.54 16.61 -7.77
N GLY A 217 -16.27 16.24 -8.82
CA GLY A 217 -16.50 17.12 -9.97
C GLY A 217 -17.50 18.24 -9.72
N THR A 218 -18.20 18.22 -8.59
CA THR A 218 -19.17 19.26 -8.21
C THR A 218 -18.52 20.64 -8.14
N ILE A 219 -17.21 20.71 -7.89
CA ILE A 219 -16.40 21.94 -7.91
C ILE A 219 -16.36 22.64 -9.29
N VAL A 220 -16.70 21.93 -10.36
CA VAL A 220 -16.79 22.46 -11.75
C VAL A 220 -18.15 22.12 -12.40
N GLY A 221 -19.17 21.81 -11.59
CA GLY A 221 -20.51 21.49 -12.09
C GLY A 221 -20.63 20.13 -12.79
N SER A 222 -19.81 19.14 -12.42
CA SER A 222 -19.88 17.78 -12.95
C SER A 222 -20.22 16.76 -11.85
N ASP A 223 -21.10 15.80 -12.16
CA ASP A 223 -21.40 14.70 -11.23
C ASP A 223 -20.34 13.59 -11.20
N LYS A 224 -19.23 13.79 -11.93
CA LYS A 224 -18.15 12.79 -12.09
C LYS A 224 -16.99 13.06 -11.14
N VAL A 225 -16.19 12.02 -10.86
CA VAL A 225 -14.90 12.19 -10.16
C VAL A 225 -13.85 12.70 -11.12
N LEU A 226 -13.10 13.74 -10.72
CA LEU A 226 -12.06 14.35 -11.53
C LEU A 226 -10.68 13.82 -11.14
N PRO A 227 -9.90 13.28 -12.10
CA PRO A 227 -8.51 12.92 -11.86
C PRO A 227 -7.63 14.18 -11.77
N SER A 228 -6.66 14.18 -10.87
CA SER A 228 -5.69 15.27 -10.75
C SER A 228 -4.63 15.25 -11.86
N VAL A 229 -4.00 16.39 -12.11
CA VAL A 229 -2.79 16.47 -12.94
C VAL A 229 -1.67 15.59 -12.35
N ARG A 230 -1.57 15.52 -11.02
CA ARG A 230 -0.63 14.66 -10.30
C ARG A 230 -0.82 13.18 -10.67
N LEU A 231 -2.07 12.69 -10.71
CA LEU A 231 -2.35 11.32 -11.16
C LEU A 231 -1.88 11.06 -12.60
N LYS A 232 -2.09 12.01 -13.51
CA LYS A 232 -1.58 11.92 -14.90
C LYS A 232 -0.05 11.83 -14.92
N ARG A 233 0.65 12.61 -14.09
CA ARG A 233 2.12 12.56 -13.97
C ARG A 233 2.61 11.26 -13.36
N LEU A 234 1.96 10.77 -12.32
CA LEU A 234 2.27 9.47 -11.70
C LEU A 234 2.11 8.33 -12.71
N ARG A 235 1.01 8.30 -13.46
CA ARG A 235 0.79 7.32 -14.55
C ARG A 235 1.91 7.36 -15.59
N ARG A 236 2.39 8.57 -15.93
CA ARG A 236 3.55 8.69 -16.84
C ARG A 236 4.82 8.10 -16.23
N GLY A 237 5.09 8.36 -14.95
CA GLY A 237 6.22 7.75 -14.25
C GLY A 237 6.16 6.21 -14.24
N LEU A 238 4.98 5.65 -14.00
CA LEU A 238 4.74 4.20 -14.06
C LEU A 238 4.97 3.64 -15.47
N GLN A 239 4.54 4.35 -16.50
CA GLN A 239 4.80 3.98 -17.90
C GLN A 239 6.31 3.99 -18.22
N ASP A 240 7.05 5.00 -17.74
CA ASP A 240 8.50 5.06 -17.92
C ASP A 240 9.19 3.86 -17.25
N ALA A 241 8.79 3.50 -16.02
CA ALA A 241 9.31 2.34 -15.30
C ALA A 241 8.99 1.01 -16.02
N ALA A 242 7.80 0.89 -16.64
CA ALA A 242 7.44 -0.26 -17.47
C ALA A 242 8.34 -0.38 -18.71
N TYR A 243 8.64 0.73 -19.40
CA TYR A 243 9.58 0.71 -20.53
C TYR A 243 10.99 0.31 -20.10
N LEU A 244 11.47 0.78 -18.96
CA LEU A 244 12.78 0.38 -18.44
C LEU A 244 12.81 -1.11 -18.08
N SER A 245 11.72 -1.65 -17.55
CA SER A 245 11.58 -3.10 -17.32
C SER A 245 11.61 -3.90 -18.62
N LEU A 246 10.94 -3.44 -19.67
CA LEU A 246 10.98 -4.06 -21.00
C LEU A 246 12.40 -4.05 -21.59
N LEU A 247 13.16 -2.95 -21.44
CA LEU A 247 14.56 -2.91 -21.86
C LEU A 247 15.41 -3.96 -21.14
N LYS A 248 15.20 -4.16 -19.83
CA LYS A 248 15.90 -5.21 -19.07
C LYS A 248 15.58 -6.60 -19.62
N GLN A 249 14.30 -6.89 -19.89
CA GLN A 249 13.85 -8.16 -20.46
C GLN A 249 14.44 -8.41 -21.87
N ARG A 250 14.68 -7.34 -22.65
CA ARG A 250 15.30 -7.40 -23.98
C ARG A 250 16.83 -7.35 -23.94
N GLN A 251 17.44 -7.72 -22.80
CA GLN A 251 18.91 -7.76 -22.61
C GLN A 251 19.60 -6.41 -22.85
N ARG A 252 18.90 -5.29 -22.61
CA ARG A 252 19.46 -3.92 -22.64
C ARG A 252 19.66 -3.38 -21.21
N MET A 253 20.17 -4.23 -20.33
CA MET A 253 20.33 -3.92 -18.89
C MET A 253 21.19 -2.69 -18.64
N GLY A 254 22.31 -2.53 -19.36
CA GLY A 254 23.22 -1.39 -19.19
C GLY A 254 22.54 -0.04 -19.42
N VAL A 255 21.71 0.07 -20.48
CA VAL A 255 20.94 1.28 -20.78
C VAL A 255 19.89 1.53 -19.70
N ALA A 256 19.15 0.50 -19.30
CA ALA A 256 18.12 0.64 -18.28
C ALA A 256 18.70 1.09 -16.92
N LEU A 257 19.86 0.55 -16.52
CA LEU A 257 20.54 0.95 -15.28
C LEU A 257 21.11 2.37 -15.36
N ALA A 258 21.73 2.74 -16.48
CA ALA A 258 22.26 4.10 -16.68
C ALA A 258 21.15 5.15 -16.57
N VAL A 259 20.01 4.93 -17.25
CA VAL A 259 18.86 5.84 -17.19
C VAL A 259 18.26 5.91 -15.78
N THR A 260 18.11 4.76 -15.10
CA THR A 260 17.56 4.72 -13.72
C THR A 260 18.45 5.51 -12.75
N ASN A 261 19.76 5.30 -12.80
CA ASN A 261 20.72 5.93 -11.89
C ASN A 261 20.93 7.42 -12.18
N ALA A 262 20.76 7.86 -13.44
CA ALA A 262 20.83 9.27 -13.79
C ALA A 262 19.63 10.08 -13.25
N MET A 263 18.47 9.44 -13.13
CA MET A 263 17.20 10.10 -12.84
C MET A 263 16.82 10.07 -11.35
N VAL A 264 17.40 9.16 -10.57
CA VAL A 264 17.21 9.07 -9.13
C VAL A 264 18.57 8.92 -8.46
N ARG A 265 18.97 9.91 -7.65
CA ARG A 265 20.19 9.87 -6.83
C ARG A 265 19.96 9.20 -5.49
#